data_AF-A0A552Q8C9-F1
#
_entry.id   AF-A0A552Q8C9-F1
#
_cell.length_a   1.000
_cell.length_b   1.000
_cell.length_c   1.000
_cell.angle_alpha   90.00
_cell.angle_beta   90.00
_cell.angle_gamma   90.00
#
_symmetry.space_group_name_H-M   'P 1'
#
loop_
_entity.id
_entity.type
_entity.pdbx_description
1 polymer ?
#
loop_
_entity_poly.entity_id
_entity_poly.type
_entity_poly.pdbx_seq_one_letter_code
_entity_poly.pdbx_strand_id
1 'polypeptide(L)' 'MIGSVYCLDNDIILKLATCGLFEKTLNTFRVEINQVKILETFQYKFKRQAQGKKRKKNPVKYNLEDALFVVETCDKISI' A
#
# COMPACT_ATOMS: atom_id res chain seq x y z
N MET A 1 12.88 21.31 -10.09
CA MET A 1 13.61 20.05 -9.84
C MET A 1 12.59 18.92 -9.93
N ILE A 2 12.72 18.01 -10.88
CA ILE A 2 11.90 16.80 -10.88
C ILE A 2 12.46 15.96 -9.74
N GLY A 3 11.76 15.97 -8.60
CA GLY A 3 12.11 15.11 -7.47
C GLY A 3 12.06 13.64 -7.86
N SER A 4 12.77 12.80 -7.11
CA SER A 4 12.67 11.35 -7.26
C SER A 4 11.23 10.88 -7.03
N VAL A 5 10.76 9.94 -7.85
CA VAL A 5 9.46 9.28 -7.68
C VAL A 5 9.69 7.88 -7.12
N TYR A 6 8.98 7.54 -6.04
CA TYR A 6 9.11 6.23 -5.40
C TYR A 6 7.86 5.39 -5.65
N CYS A 7 8.02 4.33 -6.43
CA CYS A 7 6.95 3.37 -6.66
C CYS A 7 7.01 2.27 -5.60
N LEU A 8 5.90 2.04 -4.90
CA LEU A 8 5.79 0.94 -3.94
C LEU A 8 4.90 -0.18 -4.49
N ASP A 9 5.41 -1.42 -4.39
CA ASP A 9 4.65 -2.60 -4.75
C ASP A 9 3.59 -2.92 -3.68
N ASN A 10 2.54 -3.54 -4.16
CA ASN A 10 1.32 -3.91 -3.48
C ASN A 10 1.57 -4.75 -2.23
N ASP A 11 2.43 -5.77 -2.37
CA ASP A 11 2.75 -6.67 -1.28
C ASP A 11 3.63 -6.00 -0.21
N ILE A 12 4.37 -4.96 -0.58
CA ILE A 12 5.16 -4.16 0.37
C ILE A 12 4.24 -3.26 1.20
N ILE A 13 3.30 -2.57 0.57
CA ILE A 13 2.31 -1.73 1.28
C ILE A 13 1.51 -2.58 2.26
N LEU A 14 1.05 -3.77 1.83
CA LEU A 14 0.31 -4.68 2.70
C LEU A 14 1.11 -5.11 3.93
N LYS A 15 2.39 -5.46 3.75
CA LYS A 15 3.28 -5.85 4.86
C LYS A 15 3.55 -4.67 5.79
N LEU A 16 3.83 -3.50 5.23
CA LEU A 16 4.11 -2.29 6.01
C LEU A 16 2.90 -1.87 6.84
N ALA A 17 1.71 -1.85 6.26
CA ALA A 17 0.46 -1.56 6.96
C ALA A 17 0.16 -2.61 8.04
N THR A 18 0.35 -3.90 7.72
CA THR A 18 0.16 -4.99 8.70
C THR A 18 1.07 -4.85 9.92
N CYS A 19 2.28 -4.32 9.73
CA CYS A 19 3.24 -4.10 10.80
C CYS A 19 3.19 -2.69 11.41
N GLY A 20 2.31 -1.79 10.94
CA GLY A 20 2.29 -0.38 11.36
C GLY A 20 3.61 0.35 11.06
N LEU A 21 4.32 -0.05 10.00
CA LEU A 21 5.66 0.44 9.67
C LEU A 21 5.66 1.47 8.52
N PHE A 22 4.54 1.73 7.86
CA PHE A 22 4.50 2.55 6.66
C PHE A 22 5.11 3.95 6.88
N GLU A 23 4.59 4.71 7.84
CA GLU A 23 5.09 6.06 8.17
C GLU A 23 6.55 6.04 8.64
N LYS A 24 6.90 5.05 9.47
CA LYS A 24 8.29 4.88 9.95
C LYS A 24 9.26 4.61 8.79
N THR A 25 8.83 3.84 7.79
CA THR A 25 9.61 3.56 6.58
C THR A 25 9.83 4.85 5.78
N LEU A 26 8.79 5.65 5.55
CA LEU A 26 8.92 6.94 4.87
C LEU A 26 9.90 7.87 5.60
N ASN A 27 9.76 8.00 6.92
CA ASN A 27 10.65 8.81 7.75
C ASN A 27 12.12 8.32 7.70
N THR A 28 12.32 7.02 7.69
CA THR A 28 13.67 6.40 7.61
C THR A 28 14.36 6.74 6.29
N PHE A 29 13.60 6.72 5.19
CA PHE A 29 14.11 7.06 3.86
C PHE A 29 14.07 8.56 3.55
N ARG A 30 13.54 9.39 4.47
CA ARG A 30 13.30 10.83 4.27
C ARG A 30 12.48 11.09 3.00
N VAL A 31 11.47 10.26 2.78
CA VAL A 31 10.55 10.34 1.63
C VAL A 31 9.25 10.96 2.11
N GLU A 32 8.79 11.99 1.41
CA GLU A 32 7.47 12.55 1.66
C GLU A 32 6.38 11.69 1.00
N ILE A 33 5.19 11.64 1.60
CA ILE A 33 4.09 10.80 1.11
C ILE A 33 3.63 11.19 -0.31
N ASN A 34 3.78 12.46 -0.70
CA ASN A 34 3.50 13.00 -2.04
C ASN A 34 4.48 12.50 -3.12
N GLN A 35 5.66 12.01 -2.73
CA GLN A 35 6.67 11.43 -3.63
C GLN A 35 6.43 9.94 -3.88
N VAL A 36 5.59 9.32 -3.05
CA VAL A 36 5.21 7.91 -3.19
C VAL A 36 4.07 7.81 -4.20
N LYS A 37 4.26 6.97 -5.21
CA LYS A 37 3.24 6.63 -6.20
C LYS A 37 2.85 5.17 -6.07
N ILE A 38 1.55 4.92 -6.08
CA ILE A 38 0.98 3.57 -6.06
C ILE A 38 0.19 3.33 -7.33
N LEU A 39 0.20 2.10 -7.85
CA LEU A 39 -0.60 1.72 -9.02
C LEU A 39 -2.09 1.89 -8.75
N GLU A 40 -2.82 2.58 -9.63
CA GLU A 40 -4.26 2.83 -9.46
C GLU A 40 -5.10 1.54 -9.39
N THR A 41 -4.69 0.51 -10.14
CA THR A 41 -5.34 -0.82 -10.16
C THR A 41 -5.32 -1.52 -8.79
N PHE A 42 -4.53 -1.02 -7.84
CA PHE A 42 -4.33 -1.61 -6.53
C PHE A 42 -5.57 -1.60 -5.64
N GLN A 43 -6.35 -0.51 -5.65
CA GLN A 43 -7.59 -0.43 -4.87
C GLN A 43 -8.57 -1.56 -5.24
N TYR A 44 -8.59 -1.95 -6.53
CA TYR A 44 -9.46 -3.02 -7.00
C TYR A 44 -9.03 -4.40 -6.50
N LYS A 45 -7.73 -4.68 -6.39
CA LYS A 45 -7.22 -5.98 -5.91
C LYS A 45 -7.57 -6.20 -4.44
N PHE A 46 -7.45 -5.16 -3.61
CA PHE A 46 -7.84 -5.23 -2.21
C PHE A 46 -9.34 -5.22 -1.97
N LYS A 47 -10.10 -4.36 -2.65
CA LYS A 47 -11.57 -4.36 -2.56
C LYS A 47 -12.12 -5.75 -2.94
N ARG A 48 -11.56 -6.40 -3.97
CA ARG A 48 -11.92 -7.78 -4.32
C ARG A 48 -11.49 -8.81 -3.29
N GLN A 49 -10.33 -8.67 -2.64
CA GLN A 49 -9.92 -9.58 -1.55
C GLN A 49 -10.80 -9.41 -0.31
N ALA A 50 -11.17 -8.17 0.06
CA ALA A 50 -12.06 -7.89 1.18
C ALA A 50 -13.48 -8.44 0.92
N GLN A 51 -13.97 -8.33 -0.31
CA GLN A 51 -15.28 -8.87 -0.72
C GLN A 51 -15.24 -10.40 -0.94
N GLY A 52 -14.09 -10.96 -1.33
CA GLY A 52 -13.88 -12.36 -1.67
C GLY A 52 -13.46 -13.23 -0.48
N LYS A 53 -14.38 -13.52 0.44
CA LYS A 53 -14.24 -14.49 1.56
C LYS A 53 -13.99 -15.96 1.14
N LYS A 54 -13.26 -16.26 0.06
CA LYS A 54 -12.99 -17.65 -0.35
C LYS A 54 -11.51 -17.92 -0.61
N ARG A 55 -10.94 -18.65 0.38
CA ARG A 55 -9.83 -19.62 0.32
C ARG A 55 -8.39 -19.07 0.29
N LYS A 56 -7.71 -19.18 1.44
CA LYS A 56 -6.49 -20.00 1.61
C LYS A 56 -6.22 -20.32 3.08
N LYS A 57 -5.61 -21.49 3.31
CA LYS A 57 -5.63 -22.34 4.51
C LYS A 57 -4.77 -21.86 5.70
N ASN A 58 -4.33 -20.61 5.72
CA ASN A 58 -3.69 -19.94 6.85
C ASN A 58 -3.75 -18.43 6.58
N PRO A 59 -4.60 -17.65 7.25
CA PRO A 59 -4.60 -16.22 7.01
C PRO A 59 -3.42 -15.65 7.79
N VAL A 60 -2.33 -15.32 7.11
CA VAL A 60 -1.55 -14.18 7.60
C VAL A 60 -2.56 -13.05 7.69
N LYS A 61 -2.87 -12.63 8.92
CA LYS A 61 -3.93 -11.65 9.19
C LYS A 61 -3.40 -10.30 8.77
N TYR A 62 -3.41 -10.03 7.48
CA TYR A 62 -3.02 -8.75 6.94
C TYR A 62 -4.02 -7.68 7.36
N ASN A 63 -3.52 -6.49 7.68
CA ASN A 63 -4.35 -5.34 7.99
C ASN A 63 -4.80 -4.66 6.69
N LEU A 64 -5.88 -5.19 6.10
CA LEU A 64 -6.43 -4.69 4.84
C LEU A 64 -7.03 -3.29 4.96
N GLU A 65 -7.60 -2.94 6.11
CA GLU A 65 -8.16 -1.61 6.35
C GLU A 65 -7.07 -0.55 6.32
N ASP A 66 -5.97 -0.80 7.04
CA ASP A 66 -4.84 0.12 7.08
C ASP A 66 -4.11 0.19 5.73
N ALA A 67 -4.00 -0.94 5.03
CA ALA A 67 -3.48 -0.94 3.66
C ALA A 67 -4.35 -0.13 2.70
N LEU A 68 -5.69 -0.19 2.81
CA LEU A 68 -6.59 0.64 2.02
C LEU A 68 -6.44 2.12 2.36
N PHE A 69 -6.31 2.47 3.63
CA PHE A 69 -6.09 3.84 4.08
C PHE A 69 -4.80 4.43 3.49
N VAL A 70 -3.69 3.70 3.53
CA VAL A 70 -2.41 4.10 2.91
C VAL A 70 -2.57 4.37 1.41
N VAL A 71 -3.36 3.55 0.73
CA VAL A 71 -3.58 3.69 -0.73
C VAL A 71 -4.46 4.87 -1.08
N GLU A 72 -5.36 5.26 -0.19
CA GLU A 72 -6.18 6.44 -0.36
C GLU A 72 -5.41 7.75 -0.09
N THR A 73 -4.36 7.69 0.73
CA THR A 73 -3.53 8.86 1.09
C THR A 73 -2.35 9.10 0.14
N CYS A 74 -1.86 8.09 -0.57
CA CYS A 74 -0.77 8.26 -1.53
C CYS A 74 -1.28 8.64 -2.93
N ASP A 75 -0.43 9.33 -3.67
CA ASP A 75 -0.71 9.64 -5.06
C ASP A 75 -0.69 8.37 -5.94
N LYS A 76 -1.50 8.40 -7.00
CA LYS A 76 -1.65 7.25 -7.90
C LYS A 76 -0.92 7.47 -9.20
N ILE A 77 -0.47 6.37 -9.79
CA ILE A 77 0.02 6.32 -11.16
C ILE A 77 -0.77 5.26 -11.94
N SER A 78 -1.19 5.63 -13.15
CA SER A 78 -1.75 4.73 -14.14
C SER A 78 -0.73 4.60 -15.27
N ILE A 79 -0.33 3.35 -15.56
CA ILE A 79 0.58 2.96 -16.64
C ILE A 79 -0.21 2.12 -17.62
#